data_AF-G7NJA3-F1
#
_entry.id   AF-G7NJA3-F1
#
_cell.length_a   1.000
_cell.length_b   1.000
_cell.length_c   1.000
_cell.angle_alpha   90.00
_cell.angle_beta   90.00
_cell.angle_gamma   90.00
#
_symmetry.space_group_name_H-M   'P 1'
#
loop_
_entity.id
_entity.type
_entity.pdbx_description
1 polymer ?
#
loop_
_entity_poly.entity_id
_entity_poly.type
_entity_poly.pdbx_seq_one_letter_code
_entity_poly.pdbx_strand_id
1 'polypeptide(L)'
;MSTNENANTPAARLHRFKNKGKDSTEMRRRRIEVNVELRKAKKDDQMLKRRNVSSFPDDATPLQENRNNQTPTLRAIGNIVTGTDEQTQVVTDAGALAVFPSLLTNPKTNIQKEATWTMSNITAGRQDQIQQVVNHGLVPFLVSVLSKILRHKRRLYGP
;
A
#
# COMPACT_ATOMS: atom_id res chain seq x y z
N MET A 1 15.69 -19.47 -64.14
CA MET A 1 14.32 -19.92 -63.81
C MET A 1 14.41 -21.12 -62.87
N SER A 2 13.40 -21.33 -62.02
CA SER A 2 13.26 -22.39 -60.99
C SER A 2 13.83 -22.06 -59.61
N THR A 3 13.12 -22.17 -58.49
CA THR A 3 11.70 -22.01 -58.13
C THR A 3 11.77 -21.82 -56.61
N ASN A 4 11.30 -20.68 -56.11
CA ASN A 4 11.18 -20.41 -54.69
C ASN A 4 9.97 -21.19 -54.16
N GLU A 5 10.16 -22.47 -53.84
CA GLU A 5 9.12 -23.28 -53.24
C GLU A 5 9.45 -23.58 -51.78
N ASN A 6 8.51 -23.18 -50.93
CA ASN A 6 8.09 -23.91 -49.73
C ASN A 6 8.55 -23.44 -48.34
N ALA A 7 8.63 -22.13 -48.11
CA ALA A 7 8.83 -21.57 -46.75
C ALA A 7 7.55 -21.47 -45.89
N ASN A 8 6.37 -21.90 -46.39
CA ASN A 8 5.08 -21.64 -45.72
C ASN A 8 4.16 -22.87 -45.60
N THR A 9 4.70 -24.06 -45.31
CA THR A 9 3.88 -25.23 -45.00
C THR A 9 3.27 -25.18 -43.58
N PRO A 10 2.09 -25.79 -43.35
CA PRO A 10 1.50 -25.94 -42.02
C PRO A 10 2.45 -26.62 -41.01
N ALA A 11 3.28 -27.56 -41.48
CA ALA A 11 4.31 -28.22 -40.68
C ALA A 11 5.41 -27.25 -40.21
N ALA A 12 5.87 -26.35 -41.08
CA ALA A 12 6.84 -25.31 -40.73
C ALA A 12 6.26 -24.27 -39.74
N ARG A 13 4.96 -23.96 -39.83
CA ARG A 13 4.27 -23.05 -38.89
C ARG A 13 4.16 -23.64 -37.48
N LEU A 14 3.99 -24.96 -37.36
CA LEU A 14 3.84 -25.65 -36.08
C LEU A 14 5.14 -25.65 -35.25
N HIS A 15 6.31 -25.67 -35.88
CA HIS A 15 7.61 -25.54 -35.20
C HIS A 15 7.91 -24.11 -34.72
N ARG A 16 7.16 -23.11 -35.20
CA ARG A 16 7.36 -21.68 -34.86
C ARG A 16 6.54 -21.21 -33.65
N PHE A 17 5.71 -22.09 -33.09
CA PHE A 17 4.89 -21.76 -31.93
C PHE A 17 5.75 -21.83 -30.65
N LYS A 18 6.04 -20.66 -30.05
CA LYS A 18 6.99 -20.46 -28.92
C LYS A 18 6.76 -21.34 -27.68
N ASN A 19 5.62 -22.05 -27.62
CA ASN A 19 5.16 -22.84 -26.48
C ASN A 19 4.86 -24.31 -26.78
N LYS A 20 5.18 -24.83 -27.98
CA LYS A 20 4.97 -26.25 -28.28
C LYS A 20 5.78 -27.13 -27.31
N GLY A 21 5.10 -28.01 -26.58
CA GLY A 21 5.71 -28.96 -25.64
C GLY A 21 6.07 -28.42 -24.26
N LYS A 22 5.71 -27.17 -23.92
CA LYS A 22 5.91 -26.62 -22.56
C LYS A 22 4.68 -26.88 -21.72
N ASP A 23 4.85 -27.54 -20.58
CA ASP A 23 3.78 -27.77 -19.62
C ASP A 23 3.17 -26.42 -19.16
N SER A 24 1.86 -26.28 -19.33
CA SER A 24 1.11 -25.05 -19.04
C SER A 24 1.18 -24.70 -17.55
N THR A 25 1.22 -25.75 -16.71
CA THR A 25 1.31 -25.66 -15.26
C THR A 25 2.67 -25.09 -14.85
N GLU A 26 3.75 -25.62 -15.41
CA GLU A 26 5.11 -25.09 -15.21
C GLU A 26 5.27 -23.66 -15.74
N MET A 27 4.66 -23.32 -16.89
CA MET A 27 4.69 -21.96 -17.40
C MET A 27 3.95 -20.97 -16.49
N ARG A 28 2.85 -21.41 -15.88
CA ARG A 28 2.12 -20.63 -14.88
C ARG A 28 2.93 -20.47 -13.60
N ARG A 29 3.58 -21.53 -13.12
CA ARG A 29 4.46 -21.50 -11.95
C ARG A 29 5.60 -20.50 -12.14
N ARG A 30 6.31 -20.56 -13.27
CA ARG A 30 7.38 -19.61 -13.60
C ARG A 30 6.91 -18.17 -13.69
N ARG A 31 5.69 -17.91 -14.20
CA ARG A 31 5.12 -16.55 -14.22
C ARG A 31 4.86 -16.02 -12.81
N ILE A 32 4.42 -16.88 -11.89
CA ILE A 32 4.17 -16.48 -10.51
C ILE A 32 5.50 -16.20 -9.81
N GLU A 33 6.49 -17.08 -9.97
CA GLU A 33 7.83 -16.91 -9.38
C GLU A 33 8.52 -15.63 -9.86
N VAL A 34 8.56 -15.39 -11.17
CA VAL A 34 9.16 -14.16 -11.73
C VAL A 34 8.43 -12.90 -11.22
N ASN A 35 7.11 -12.93 -11.08
CA ASN A 35 6.36 -11.79 -10.53
C ASN A 35 6.65 -11.55 -9.05
N VAL A 36 6.85 -12.61 -8.25
CA VAL A 36 7.25 -12.50 -6.84
C VAL A 36 8.66 -11.92 -6.74
N GLU A 37 9.59 -12.41 -7.57
CA GLU A 37 10.97 -11.95 -7.60
C GLU A 37 11.08 -10.48 -8.04
N LEU A 38 10.28 -10.06 -9.04
CA LEU A 38 10.17 -8.65 -9.43
C LEU A 38 9.64 -7.75 -8.32
N ARG A 39 8.66 -8.22 -7.53
CA ARG A 39 8.16 -7.48 -6.36
C ARG A 39 9.22 -7.38 -5.26
N LYS A 40 9.99 -8.45 -5.04
CA LYS A 40 11.11 -8.48 -4.08
C LYS A 40 12.24 -7.54 -4.50
N ALA A 41 12.69 -7.61 -5.76
CA ALA A 41 13.71 -6.74 -6.32
C ALA A 41 13.29 -5.25 -6.29
N LYS A 42 12.01 -4.95 -6.55
CA LYS A 42 11.48 -3.58 -6.44
C LYS A 42 11.48 -3.06 -5.01
N LYS A 43 11.24 -3.93 -4.02
CA LYS A 43 11.34 -3.60 -2.59
C LYS A 43 12.80 -3.40 -2.17
N ASP A 44 13.71 -4.21 -2.68
CA ASP A 44 15.14 -4.09 -2.42
C ASP A 44 15.72 -2.81 -3.02
N ASP A 45 15.36 -2.45 -4.27
CA ASP A 45 15.76 -1.19 -4.90
C ASP A 45 15.20 0.04 -4.14
N GLN A 46 13.99 -0.07 -3.60
CA GLN A 46 13.41 0.96 -2.73
C GLN A 46 14.13 1.07 -1.38
N MET A 47 14.61 -0.05 -0.81
CA MET A 47 15.43 -0.05 0.42
C MET A 47 16.84 0.48 0.17
N LEU A 48 17.45 0.16 -0.98
CA LEU A 48 18.75 0.69 -1.42
C LEU A 48 18.72 2.23 -1.51
N LYS A 49 17.61 2.82 -1.97
CA LYS A 49 17.40 4.27 -2.05
C LYS A 49 17.17 4.96 -0.70
N ARG A 50 16.89 4.23 0.38
CA ARG A 50 16.68 4.79 1.74
C ARG A 50 17.96 4.84 2.59
N ARG A 51 19.13 4.52 2.03
CA ARG A 51 20.44 4.66 2.72
C ARG A 51 21.04 6.06 2.59
N ASN A 52 20.27 7.10 2.89
CA ASN A 52 20.84 8.43 3.12
C ASN A 52 20.31 8.94 4.48
N VAL A 53 21.05 8.59 5.53
CA VAL A 53 20.87 9.17 6.86
C VAL A 53 21.28 10.65 6.73
N SER A 54 20.31 11.56 6.80
CA SER A 54 20.64 12.97 7.01
C SER A 54 21.14 13.13 8.44
N SER A 55 22.46 13.12 8.60
CA SER A 55 23.13 13.58 9.82
C SER A 55 22.93 15.09 9.97
N PHE A 56 22.17 15.52 10.96
CA PHE A 56 22.24 16.88 11.49
C PHE A 56 22.56 16.79 12.98
N PRO A 57 23.55 17.55 13.47
CA PRO A 57 24.06 17.41 14.82
C PRO A 57 23.05 17.87 15.87
N ASP A 58 23.01 17.14 16.97
CA ASP A 58 22.31 17.48 18.21
C ASP A 58 22.84 18.82 18.75
N ASP A 59 22.02 19.87 18.67
CA ASP A 59 22.12 21.00 19.58
C ASP A 59 20.95 20.93 20.56
N ALA A 60 21.28 20.55 21.79
CA ALA A 60 20.37 20.44 22.91
C ALA A 60 19.61 21.76 23.12
N THR A 61 18.35 21.78 22.69
CA THR A 61 17.39 22.83 23.04
C THR A 61 16.48 22.31 24.15
N PRO A 62 16.31 23.05 25.28
CA PRO A 62 15.52 22.57 26.41
C PRO A 62 14.05 22.35 26.01
N LEU A 63 13.57 21.13 26.21
CA LEU A 63 12.17 20.64 26.18
C LEU A 63 11.11 21.68 25.79
N GLN A 64 11.09 22.07 24.53
CA GLN A 64 9.89 22.59 23.92
C GLN A 64 9.02 21.36 23.68
N GLU A 65 8.00 21.13 24.52
CA GLU A 65 7.00 20.08 24.32
C GLU A 65 6.43 20.21 22.91
N ASN A 66 7.00 19.44 21.99
CA ASN A 66 6.73 19.57 20.58
C ASN A 66 5.40 18.89 20.32
N ARG A 67 4.29 19.65 20.40
CA ARG A 67 2.93 19.25 20.00
C ARG A 67 2.81 18.78 18.54
N ASN A 68 3.92 18.59 17.81
CA ASN A 68 3.98 18.11 16.43
C ASN A 68 4.44 16.65 16.28
N ASN A 69 4.59 15.88 17.37
CA ASN A 69 4.98 14.47 17.26
C ASN A 69 3.87 13.54 16.73
N GLN A 70 2.63 14.04 16.59
CA GLN A 70 1.50 13.22 16.11
C GLN A 70 1.73 12.63 14.71
N THR A 71 2.36 13.36 13.79
CA THR A 71 2.59 12.87 12.42
C THR A 71 3.61 11.73 12.37
N PRO A 72 4.83 11.86 12.97
CA PRO A 72 5.77 10.73 13.01
C PRO A 72 5.25 9.55 13.83
N THR A 73 4.53 9.78 14.93
CA THR A 73 3.90 8.70 15.71
C THR A 73 2.84 7.96 14.89
N LEU A 74 1.93 8.69 14.20
CA LEU A 74 0.95 8.06 13.32
C LEU A 74 1.61 7.32 12.16
N ARG A 75 2.70 7.84 11.62
CA ARG A 75 3.46 7.15 10.58
C ARG A 75 3.98 5.80 11.08
N ALA A 76 4.50 5.76 12.31
CA ALA A 76 4.98 4.52 12.91
C ALA A 76 3.84 3.51 13.09
N ILE A 77 2.70 3.95 13.64
CA ILE A 77 1.50 3.10 13.80
C ILE A 77 1.01 2.61 12.44
N GLY A 78 0.94 3.50 11.46
CA GLY A 78 0.57 3.20 10.07
C GLY A 78 1.45 2.12 9.45
N ASN A 79 2.76 2.16 9.69
CA ASN A 79 3.68 1.13 9.23
C ASN A 79 3.46 -0.23 9.93
N ILE A 80 3.08 -0.24 11.22
CA ILE A 80 2.75 -1.50 11.93
C ILE A 80 1.50 -2.15 11.33
N VAL A 81 0.44 -1.37 11.10
CA VAL A 81 -0.83 -1.89 10.54
C VAL A 81 -0.74 -2.23 9.04
N THR A 82 0.36 -1.88 8.35
CA THR A 82 0.64 -2.42 7.00
C THR A 82 1.28 -3.81 7.03
N GLY A 83 1.55 -4.34 8.22
CA GLY A 83 2.12 -5.65 8.46
C GLY A 83 1.10 -6.78 8.34
N THR A 84 1.22 -7.81 9.19
CA THR A 84 0.25 -8.91 9.25
C THR A 84 -1.02 -8.52 10.02
N ASP A 85 -2.07 -9.34 9.90
CA ASP A 85 -3.30 -9.14 10.66
C ASP A 85 -3.05 -9.16 12.18
N GLU A 86 -2.10 -9.96 12.67
CA GLU A 86 -1.70 -9.98 14.08
C GLU A 86 -1.07 -8.66 14.50
N GLN A 87 -0.24 -8.04 13.66
CA GLN A 87 0.35 -6.73 13.94
C GLN A 87 -0.72 -5.63 13.98
N THR A 88 -1.71 -5.71 13.08
CA THR A 88 -2.89 -4.84 13.11
C THR A 88 -3.71 -5.07 14.38
N GLN A 89 -3.89 -6.31 14.80
CA GLN A 89 -4.64 -6.66 16.02
C GLN A 89 -3.97 -6.10 17.28
N VAL A 90 -2.64 -6.17 17.39
CA VAL A 90 -1.90 -5.58 18.52
C VAL A 90 -2.17 -4.07 18.63
N VAL A 91 -2.27 -3.36 17.50
CA VAL A 91 -2.57 -1.92 17.48
C VAL A 91 -4.01 -1.65 17.92
N THR A 92 -4.99 -2.44 17.48
CA THR A 92 -6.38 -2.28 17.90
C THR A 92 -6.57 -2.62 19.37
N ASP A 93 -5.94 -3.68 19.86
CA ASP A 93 -5.98 -4.13 21.25
C ASP A 93 -5.31 -3.12 22.20
N ALA A 94 -4.30 -2.39 21.72
CA ALA A 94 -3.70 -1.27 22.44
C ALA A 94 -4.62 -0.04 22.55
N GLY A 95 -5.86 -0.11 22.06
CA GLY A 95 -6.85 0.96 22.16
C GLY A 95 -6.66 2.09 21.15
N ALA A 96 -5.86 1.87 20.09
CA ALA A 96 -5.56 2.92 19.12
C ALA A 96 -6.83 3.51 18.48
N LEU A 97 -7.87 2.69 18.25
CA LEU A 97 -9.13 3.12 17.62
C LEU A 97 -9.83 4.27 18.37
N ALA A 98 -9.68 4.35 19.70
CA ALA A 98 -10.31 5.38 20.51
C ALA A 98 -9.79 6.80 20.21
N VAL A 99 -8.56 6.95 19.70
CA VAL A 99 -7.99 8.27 19.40
C VAL A 99 -8.33 8.76 17.98
N PHE A 100 -8.74 7.86 17.09
CA PHE A 100 -8.98 8.19 15.68
C PHE A 100 -10.06 9.24 15.42
N PRO A 101 -11.13 9.41 16.20
CA PRO A 101 -12.07 10.50 15.99
C PRO A 101 -11.38 11.86 15.97
N SER A 102 -10.54 12.12 16.97
CA SER A 102 -9.79 13.39 17.10
C SER A 102 -8.76 13.61 15.98
N LEU A 103 -8.19 12.52 15.46
CA LEU A 103 -7.19 12.54 14.39
C LEU A 103 -7.84 12.72 13.02
N LEU A 104 -8.98 12.08 12.78
CA LEU A 104 -9.75 12.17 11.54
C LEU A 104 -10.44 13.53 11.40
N THR A 105 -10.74 14.23 12.49
CA THR A 105 -11.27 15.61 12.47
C THR A 105 -10.18 16.68 12.68
N ASN A 106 -8.90 16.30 12.68
CA ASN A 106 -7.82 17.25 12.96
C ASN A 106 -7.74 18.36 11.89
N PRO A 107 -7.55 19.63 12.26
CA PRO A 107 -7.41 20.73 11.30
C PRO A 107 -6.17 20.60 10.42
N LYS A 108 -5.10 19.95 10.91
CA LYS A 108 -3.88 19.73 10.14
C LYS A 108 -4.10 18.61 9.12
N THR A 109 -4.07 18.98 7.84
CA THR A 109 -4.30 18.05 6.72
C THR A 109 -3.34 16.87 6.69
N ASN A 110 -2.08 17.06 7.10
CA ASN A 110 -1.11 15.97 7.19
C ASN A 110 -1.53 14.90 8.20
N ILE A 111 -2.01 15.31 9.39
CA ILE A 111 -2.48 14.38 10.42
C ILE A 111 -3.73 13.64 9.92
N GLN A 112 -4.68 14.36 9.33
CA GLN A 112 -5.89 13.76 8.76
C GLN A 112 -5.55 12.73 7.67
N LYS A 113 -4.57 13.03 6.80
CA LYS A 113 -4.10 12.10 5.76
C LYS A 113 -3.48 10.83 6.35
N GLU A 114 -2.62 10.97 7.36
CA GLU A 114 -2.00 9.81 8.04
C GLU A 114 -3.01 8.96 8.79
N ALA A 115 -3.94 9.59 9.50
CA ALA A 115 -5.02 8.89 10.18
C ALA A 115 -5.92 8.15 9.18
N THR A 116 -6.28 8.79 8.07
CA THR A 116 -7.11 8.15 7.03
C THR A 116 -6.39 6.99 6.37
N TRP A 117 -5.10 7.15 6.06
CA TRP A 117 -4.27 6.08 5.52
C TRP A 117 -4.17 4.90 6.48
N THR A 118 -3.90 5.16 7.76
CA THR A 118 -3.82 4.13 8.80
C THR A 118 -5.16 3.38 8.94
N MET A 119 -6.29 4.11 8.98
CA MET A 119 -7.62 3.50 9.01
C MET A 119 -7.88 2.61 7.80
N SER A 120 -7.43 3.02 6.60
CA SER A 120 -7.64 2.22 5.39
C SER A 120 -6.95 0.86 5.45
N ASN A 121 -5.78 0.78 6.10
CA ASN A 121 -5.06 -0.47 6.30
C ASN A 121 -5.77 -1.35 7.35
N ILE A 122 -6.22 -0.77 8.47
CA ILE A 122 -6.97 -1.52 9.49
C ILE A 122 -8.26 -2.13 8.90
N THR A 123 -8.98 -1.36 8.08
CA THR A 123 -10.22 -1.83 7.45
C THR A 123 -10.00 -2.77 6.25
N ALA A 124 -8.75 -2.95 5.81
CA ALA A 124 -8.39 -3.92 4.78
C ALA A 124 -8.06 -5.30 5.36
N GLY A 125 -7.99 -5.43 6.69
CA GLY A 125 -7.72 -6.68 7.39
C GLY A 125 -8.95 -7.55 7.58
N ARG A 126 -8.97 -8.33 8.67
CA ARG A 126 -9.99 -9.35 8.95
C ARG A 126 -11.36 -8.74 9.33
N GLN A 127 -12.41 -9.56 9.23
CA GLN A 127 -13.78 -9.16 9.57
C GLN A 127 -13.94 -8.64 10.99
N ASP A 128 -13.25 -9.24 11.96
CA ASP A 128 -13.26 -8.80 13.36
C ASP A 128 -12.60 -7.42 13.55
N GLN A 129 -11.56 -7.11 12.79
CA GLN A 129 -10.90 -5.78 12.81
C GLN A 129 -11.81 -4.72 12.20
N ILE A 130 -12.49 -5.06 11.10
CA ILE A 130 -13.52 -4.19 10.50
C ILE A 130 -14.65 -3.97 11.51
N GLN A 131 -15.12 -5.02 12.19
CA GLN A 131 -16.18 -4.91 13.18
C GLN A 131 -15.78 -4.04 14.38
N GLN A 132 -14.52 -4.10 14.83
CA GLN A 132 -14.01 -3.20 15.88
C GLN A 132 -14.10 -1.73 15.44
N VAL A 133 -13.75 -1.41 14.19
CA VAL A 133 -13.90 -0.05 13.64
C VAL A 133 -15.36 0.42 13.65
N VAL A 134 -16.29 -0.48 13.33
CA VAL A 134 -17.74 -0.20 13.40
C VAL A 134 -18.18 0.03 14.83
N ASN A 135 -17.78 -0.84 15.77
CA ASN A 135 -18.15 -0.76 17.18
C ASN A 135 -17.61 0.51 17.85
N HIS A 136 -16.45 1.01 17.40
CA HIS A 136 -15.89 2.30 17.82
C HIS A 136 -16.57 3.53 17.18
N GLY A 137 -17.59 3.33 16.34
CA GLY A 137 -18.35 4.43 15.73
C GLY A 137 -17.54 5.26 14.73
N LEU A 138 -16.54 4.68 14.07
CA LEU A 138 -15.63 5.42 13.19
C LEU A 138 -16.18 5.65 11.77
N VAL A 139 -17.19 4.88 11.36
CA VAL A 139 -17.77 4.93 10.01
C VAL A 139 -18.24 6.35 9.60
N PRO A 140 -18.97 7.12 10.43
CA PRO A 140 -19.39 8.48 10.07
C PRO A 140 -18.22 9.43 9.78
N PHE A 141 -17.10 9.27 10.50
CA PHE A 141 -15.90 10.09 10.29
C PHE A 141 -15.24 9.77 8.94
N LEU A 142 -15.16 8.49 8.57
CA LEU A 142 -14.62 8.05 7.28
C LEU A 142 -15.47 8.57 6.11
N VAL A 143 -16.81 8.50 6.24
CA VAL A 143 -17.74 9.05 5.23
C VAL A 143 -17.56 10.57 5.07
N SER A 144 -17.37 11.29 6.18
CA SER A 144 -17.10 12.74 6.16
C SER A 144 -15.81 13.08 5.42
N VAL A 145 -14.73 12.33 5.68
CA VAL A 145 -13.43 12.49 4.99
C VAL A 145 -13.57 12.22 3.48
N LEU A 146 -14.22 11.11 3.09
CA LEU A 146 -14.47 10.79 1.69
C LEU A 146 -15.24 11.89 0.97
N SER A 147 -16.30 12.39 1.60
CA SER A 147 -17.12 13.48 1.06
C SER A 147 -16.30 14.76 0.83
N LYS A 148 -15.38 15.10 1.76
CA LYS A 148 -14.47 16.24 1.62
C LYS A 148 -13.50 16.06 0.44
N ILE A 149 -12.94 14.86 0.28
CA ILE A 149 -12.02 14.54 -0.82
C ILE A 149 -12.73 14.62 -2.17
N LEU A 150 -13.93 14.04 -2.28
CA LEU A 150 -14.72 14.06 -3.51
C LEU A 150 -15.10 15.49 -3.94
N ARG A 151 -15.50 16.34 -2.99
CA ARG A 151 -15.76 17.76 -3.26
C ARG A 151 -14.50 18.49 -3.76
N HIS A 152 -13.34 18.21 -3.17
CA HIS A 152 -12.08 18.81 -3.60
C HIS A 152 -11.67 18.36 -5.01
N LYS A 153 -11.78 17.05 -5.31
CA LYS A 153 -11.50 16.54 -6.66
C LYS A 153 -12.43 17.14 -7.71
N ARG A 154 -13.73 17.24 -7.44
CA ARG A 154 -14.70 17.87 -8.37
C ARG A 154 -14.37 19.34 -8.65
N ARG A 155 -13.85 20.08 -7.66
CA ARG A 155 -13.39 21.47 -7.86
C ARG A 155 -12.14 21.56 -8.73
N LEU A 156 -11.24 20.57 -8.66
CA LEU A 156 -9.99 20.58 -9.42
C LEU A 156 -10.13 20.03 -10.83
N TYR A 157 -11.05 19.08 -11.06
CA TYR A 157 -11.11 18.31 -12.31
C TYR A 157 -12.46 18.39 -13.02
N GLY A 158 -13.43 19.14 -12.49
CA GLY A 158 -14.79 19.22 -13.06
C GLY A 158 -15.64 17.98 -12.77
N PRO A 159 -16.94 18.01 -13.13
CA PRO A 159 -17.84 16.86 -13.10
C PRO A 159 -17.50 15.80 -14.16
#